data_AF-A0A9E6WHP7-F1
#
_entry.id   AF-A0A9E6WHP7-F1
#
_cell.length_a   1.000
_cell.length_b   1.000
_cell.length_c   1.000
_cell.angle_alpha   90.00
_cell.angle_beta   90.00
_cell.angle_gamma   90.00
#
_symmetry.space_group_name_H-M   'P 1'
#
loop_
_entity.id
_entity.type
_entity.pdbx_description
1 polymer ?
#
loop_
_entity_poly.entity_id
_entity_poly.type
_entity_poly.pdbx_seq_one_letter_code
_entity_poly.pdbx_strand_id
1 'polypeptide(L)'
;MADGTIDVKAKPTEDISVRDVFGIDTDMIVKGFAEATDRVPEMDHTYKFDPDTTLAILAGFRNNRRVMIQGYHGTGKSTHIEQVAARLNWPTVRVNLDSHISRIDLIGKDAIKLRDGKQVTEFHEGILPWALR
;
A
#
# COMPACT_ATOMS: atom_id res chain seq x y z
N MET A 1 -9.69 10.27 -9.76
CA MET A 1 -8.29 9.77 -9.79
C MET A 1 -7.46 10.91 -9.23
N ALA A 2 -6.97 10.80 -8.00
CA ALA A 2 -6.23 11.88 -7.36
C ALA A 2 -4.99 12.22 -8.22
N ASP A 3 -4.87 13.49 -8.58
CA ASP A 3 -3.86 14.10 -9.46
C ASP A 3 -2.48 14.27 -8.78
N GLY A 4 -2.25 13.53 -7.70
CA GLY A 4 -0.95 13.45 -7.04
C GLY A 4 -0.07 12.48 -7.82
N THR A 5 0.90 13.03 -8.54
CA THR A 5 2.01 12.29 -9.14
C THR A 5 2.77 11.57 -8.02
N ILE A 6 2.39 10.33 -7.74
CA ILE A 6 3.29 9.44 -7.01
C ILE A 6 4.50 9.26 -7.91
N ASP A 7 5.66 9.73 -7.46
CA ASP A 7 6.91 9.26 -8.04
C ASP A 7 6.99 7.77 -7.73
N VAL A 8 6.61 6.97 -8.72
CA VAL A 8 6.57 5.51 -8.63
C VAL A 8 7.98 4.95 -8.33
N LYS A 9 9.04 5.73 -8.56
CA LYS A 9 10.42 5.37 -8.23
C LYS A 9 10.88 5.80 -6.84
N ALA A 10 10.04 6.48 -6.06
CA ALA A 10 10.38 6.89 -4.71
C ALA A 10 10.70 5.65 -3.85
N LYS A 11 11.83 5.71 -3.15
CA LYS A 11 12.27 4.64 -2.24
C LYS A 11 12.21 5.14 -0.81
N PRO A 12 11.85 4.28 0.15
CA PRO A 12 11.88 4.64 1.56
C PRO A 12 13.34 4.80 2.01
N THR A 13 13.67 5.93 2.63
CA THR A 13 15.04 6.30 3.01
C THR A 13 15.27 6.19 4.52
N GLU A 14 14.24 6.46 5.31
CA GLU A 14 14.35 6.64 6.76
C GLU A 14 14.45 5.30 7.48
N ASP A 15 15.49 5.15 8.31
CA ASP A 15 15.60 4.02 9.22
C ASP A 15 14.74 4.28 10.45
N ILE A 16 13.73 3.42 10.63
CA ILE A 16 12.75 3.52 11.70
C ILE A 16 12.96 2.35 12.68
N SER A 17 13.22 2.70 13.93
CA SER A 17 13.27 1.76 15.06
C SER A 17 11.88 1.23 15.36
N VAL A 18 11.70 -0.09 15.25
CA VAL A 18 10.41 -0.73 15.55
C VAL A 18 10.05 -0.59 17.03
N ARG A 19 11.06 -0.62 17.89
CA ARG A 19 10.92 -0.40 19.34
C ARG A 19 10.34 0.97 19.65
N ASP A 20 10.87 2.02 19.04
CA ASP A 20 10.48 3.39 19.38
C ASP A 20 9.12 3.76 18.79
N VAL A 21 8.83 3.28 17.58
CA VAL A 21 7.59 3.65 16.86
C VAL A 21 6.41 2.75 17.20
N PHE A 22 6.64 1.45 17.43
CA PHE A 22 5.56 0.49 17.68
C PHE A 22 5.52 -0.01 19.13
N GLY A 23 6.52 0.31 19.95
CA GLY A 23 6.60 -0.14 21.35
C GLY A 23 6.87 -1.63 21.51
N ILE A 24 7.42 -2.29 20.48
CA ILE A 24 7.71 -3.73 20.47
C ILE A 24 9.19 -3.95 20.80
N ASP A 25 9.48 -4.78 21.79
CA ASP A 25 10.85 -5.09 22.22
C ASP A 25 11.60 -5.90 21.14
N THR A 26 12.25 -5.20 20.22
CA THR A 26 13.07 -5.76 19.15
C THR A 26 14.10 -4.75 18.66
N ASP A 27 15.22 -5.23 18.14
CA ASP A 27 16.24 -4.39 17.48
C ASP A 27 15.99 -4.27 15.97
N MET A 28 14.79 -4.65 15.51
CA MET A 28 14.40 -4.52 14.11
C MET A 28 14.34 -3.04 13.70
N ILE A 29 15.01 -2.74 12.59
CA ILE A 29 14.89 -1.47 11.87
C ILE A 29 14.20 -1.74 10.53
N VAL A 30 13.25 -0.87 10.18
CA VAL A 30 12.53 -0.90 8.89
C VAL A 30 12.67 0.42 8.16
N LYS A 31 12.47 0.40 6.83
CA LYS A 31 12.51 1.62 6.01
C LYS A 31 11.12 2.27 5.93
N GLY A 32 11.07 3.58 6.17
CA GLY A 32 9.91 4.44 5.93
C GLY A 32 10.20 5.58 4.94
N PHE A 33 9.16 6.30 4.55
CA PHE A 33 9.31 7.53 3.78
C PHE A 33 9.46 8.74 4.71
N ALA A 34 10.25 9.73 4.29
CA ALA A 34 10.46 10.95 5.08
C ALA A 34 9.17 11.78 5.19
N GLU A 35 8.41 11.88 4.11
CA GLU A 35 7.20 12.69 4.04
C GLU A 35 5.97 11.82 3.74
N ALA A 36 4.85 12.16 4.38
CA ALA A 36 3.56 11.57 4.07
C ALA A 36 2.99 12.18 2.77
N THR A 37 2.21 11.38 2.05
CA THR A 37 1.47 11.81 0.85
C THR A 37 -0.02 11.63 1.09
N ASP A 38 -0.85 12.16 0.19
CA ASP A 38 -2.32 12.01 0.25
C ASP A 38 -2.82 10.55 0.27
N ARG A 39 -1.95 9.59 -0.07
CA ARG A 39 -2.28 8.15 -0.05
C ARG A 39 -1.76 7.42 1.19
N VAL A 40 -1.09 8.12 2.10
CA VAL A 40 -0.74 7.56 3.41
C VAL A 40 -2.03 7.54 4.26
N PRO A 41 -2.39 6.40 4.88
CA PRO A 41 -3.56 6.34 5.76
C PRO A 41 -3.43 7.30 6.95
N GLU A 42 -4.57 7.74 7.48
CA GLU A 42 -4.59 8.59 8.68
C GLU A 42 -4.05 7.84 9.90
N MET A 43 -3.17 8.52 10.65
CA MET A 43 -2.58 7.98 11.86
C MET A 43 -3.54 8.13 13.04
N ASP A 44 -3.91 7.00 13.65
CA ASP A 44 -4.60 6.96 14.95
C ASP A 44 -3.58 6.73 16.07
N HIS A 45 -3.26 7.78 16.83
CA HIS A 45 -2.30 7.70 17.94
C HIS A 45 -2.75 6.80 19.11
N THR A 46 -4.03 6.42 19.17
CA THR A 46 -4.57 5.56 20.23
C THR A 46 -4.54 4.07 19.87
N TYR A 47 -4.19 3.75 18.62
CA TYR A 47 -4.15 2.38 18.12
C TYR A 47 -3.12 1.54 18.88
N LYS A 48 -3.56 0.35 19.34
CA LYS A 48 -2.71 -0.62 20.02
C LYS A 48 -2.33 -1.74 19.07
N PHE A 49 -1.03 -1.89 18.83
CA PHE A 49 -0.49 -2.92 17.97
C PHE A 49 -0.43 -4.27 18.66
N ASP A 50 -0.98 -5.30 18.01
CA ASP A 50 -0.62 -6.69 18.27
C ASP A 50 0.84 -6.93 17.82
N PRO A 51 1.77 -7.32 18.71
CA PRO A 51 3.19 -7.42 18.38
C PRO A 51 3.50 -8.42 17.27
N ASP A 52 2.92 -9.63 17.32
CA ASP A 52 3.24 -10.72 16.39
C ASP A 52 2.81 -10.37 14.96
N THR A 53 1.58 -9.88 14.79
CA THR A 53 1.05 -9.43 13.50
C THR A 53 1.87 -8.26 12.96
N THR A 54 2.24 -7.32 13.82
CA THR A 54 3.04 -6.15 13.43
C THR A 54 4.42 -6.57 12.94
N LEU A 55 5.13 -7.45 13.66
CA LEU A 55 6.43 -7.97 13.24
C LEU A 55 6.35 -8.71 11.90
N ALA A 56 5.30 -9.49 11.67
CA ALA A 56 5.08 -10.17 10.38
C ALA A 56 4.91 -9.17 9.22
N ILE A 57 4.11 -8.12 9.42
CA ILE A 57 3.92 -7.06 8.42
C ILE A 57 5.25 -6.34 8.16
N LEU A 58 5.94 -5.91 9.22
CA LEU A 58 7.20 -5.18 9.14
C LEU A 58 8.30 -6.00 8.45
N ALA A 59 8.35 -7.31 8.69
CA ALA A 59 9.23 -8.22 7.95
C ALA A 59 8.88 -8.27 6.45
N GLY A 60 7.60 -8.12 6.10
CA GLY A 60 7.10 -7.93 4.74
C GLY A 60 7.68 -6.69 4.07
N PHE A 61 7.50 -5.51 4.69
CA PHE A 61 8.03 -4.24 4.22
C PHE A 61 9.55 -4.27 4.05
N ARG A 62 10.27 -4.77 5.06
CA ARG A 62 11.74 -4.80 5.07
C ARG A 62 12.33 -5.73 4.01
N ASN A 63 11.73 -6.90 3.80
CA ASN A 63 12.32 -7.95 2.97
C ASN A 63 11.61 -8.13 1.62
N ASN A 64 10.71 -7.20 1.25
CA ASN A 64 9.85 -7.32 0.09
C ASN A 64 9.14 -8.70 0.05
N ARG A 65 8.60 -9.12 1.20
CA ARG A 65 7.87 -10.40 1.35
C ARG A 65 6.37 -10.16 1.35
N ARG A 66 5.64 -11.10 0.77
CA ARG A 66 4.19 -11.04 0.61
C ARG A 66 3.62 -11.59 1.91
N VAL A 67 2.82 -10.78 2.61
CA VAL A 67 2.29 -11.12 3.93
C VAL A 67 0.79 -11.35 3.80
N MET A 68 0.33 -12.48 4.32
CA MET A 68 -1.08 -12.80 4.42
C MET A 68 -1.49 -12.72 5.89
N ILE A 69 -2.50 -11.91 6.19
CA ILE A 69 -3.09 -11.79 7.53
C ILE A 69 -4.44 -12.49 7.53
N GLN A 70 -4.60 -13.45 8.44
CA GLN A 70 -5.82 -14.23 8.57
C GLN A 70 -6.38 -14.10 9.99
N GLY A 71 -7.71 -14.08 10.11
CA GLY A 71 -8.42 -13.99 11.38
C GLY A 71 -9.90 -13.72 11.19
N TYR A 72 -10.69 -13.82 12.25
CA TYR A 72 -12.14 -13.61 12.23
C TYR A 72 -12.55 -12.23 11.66
N HIS A 73 -13.78 -12.12 11.17
CA HIS A 73 -14.30 -10.85 10.69
C HIS A 73 -14.38 -9.82 11.82
N GLY A 74 -14.16 -8.54 11.51
CA GLY A 74 -14.23 -7.45 12.49
C GLY A 74 -13.01 -7.29 13.40
N THR A 75 -11.97 -8.11 13.29
CA THR A 75 -10.76 -8.01 14.14
C THR A 75 -9.77 -6.91 13.73
N GLY A 76 -10.15 -6.00 12.84
CA GLY A 76 -9.32 -4.85 12.46
C GLY A 76 -8.13 -5.15 11.53
N LYS A 77 -8.12 -6.28 10.79
CA LYS A 77 -7.00 -6.67 9.89
C LYS A 77 -6.57 -5.56 8.91
N SER A 78 -7.53 -4.93 8.23
CA SER A 78 -7.24 -3.84 7.30
C SER A 78 -6.67 -2.62 8.02
N THR A 79 -7.30 -2.23 9.13
CA THR A 79 -6.85 -1.13 9.98
C THR A 79 -5.45 -1.37 10.53
N HIS A 80 -5.09 -2.62 10.85
CA HIS A 80 -3.74 -2.96 11.31
C HIS A 80 -2.68 -2.67 10.25
N ILE A 81 -2.93 -3.07 9.00
CA ILE A 81 -2.04 -2.76 7.87
C ILE A 81 -1.96 -1.25 7.65
N GLU A 82 -3.11 -0.57 7.65
CA GLU A 82 -3.21 0.89 7.46
C GLU A 82 -2.44 1.65 8.54
N GLN A 83 -2.55 1.25 9.80
CA GLN A 83 -1.82 1.89 10.90
C GLN A 83 -0.33 1.62 10.83
N VAL A 84 0.12 0.41 10.45
CA VAL A 84 1.55 0.17 10.18
C VAL A 84 2.06 1.06 9.05
N ALA A 85 1.33 1.16 7.94
CA ALA A 85 1.70 2.02 6.82
C ALA A 85 1.74 3.50 7.22
N ALA A 86 0.77 3.96 8.02
CA ALA A 86 0.71 5.34 8.52
C ALA A 86 1.94 5.70 9.37
N ARG A 87 2.43 4.80 10.24
CA ARG A 87 3.64 5.05 11.05
C ARG A 87 4.92 5.16 10.23
N LEU A 88 4.93 4.53 9.06
CA LEU A 88 6.10 4.47 8.19
C LEU A 88 5.98 5.44 6.99
N ASN A 89 4.92 6.25 6.94
CA ASN A 89 4.56 7.10 5.80
C ASN A 89 4.45 6.35 4.46
N TRP A 90 3.99 5.09 4.47
CA TRP A 90 3.85 4.30 3.25
C TRP A 90 2.52 4.59 2.54
N PRO A 91 2.56 5.04 1.27
CA PRO A 91 1.36 5.18 0.45
C PRO A 91 0.68 3.81 0.28
N THR A 92 -0.63 3.76 0.52
CA THR A 92 -1.40 2.51 0.47
C THR A 92 -2.52 2.60 -0.55
N VAL A 93 -2.66 1.57 -1.38
CA VAL A 93 -3.80 1.38 -2.28
C VAL A 93 -4.50 0.08 -1.92
N ARG A 94 -5.77 0.18 -1.56
CA ARG A 94 -6.62 -0.97 -1.25
C ARG A 94 -7.37 -1.40 -2.50
N VAL A 95 -7.24 -2.67 -2.85
CA VAL A 95 -8.01 -3.31 -3.92
C VAL A 95 -8.88 -4.37 -3.28
N ASN A 96 -10.20 -4.21 -3.37
CA ASN A 96 -11.12 -5.25 -2.95
C ASN A 96 -11.25 -6.26 -4.08
N LEU A 97 -10.94 -7.52 -3.79
CA LEU A 97 -11.10 -8.63 -4.73
C LEU A 97 -12.42 -9.33 -4.42
N ASP A 98 -13.47 -8.99 -5.16
CA ASP A 98 -14.79 -9.60 -5.08
C ASP A 98 -15.23 -10.19 -6.42
N SER A 99 -16.44 -10.74 -6.51
CA SER A 99 -16.95 -11.38 -7.72
C SER A 99 -17.16 -10.45 -8.91
N HIS A 100 -17.14 -9.13 -8.70
CA HIS A 100 -17.30 -8.15 -9.78
C HIS A 100 -15.96 -7.73 -10.41
N ILE A 101 -14.81 -8.04 -9.80
CA ILE A 101 -13.52 -7.71 -10.39
C ILE A 101 -13.22 -8.64 -11.57
N SER A 102 -12.89 -8.05 -12.72
CA SER A 102 -12.58 -8.81 -13.94
C SER A 102 -11.09 -8.74 -14.28
N ARG A 103 -10.66 -9.61 -15.21
CA ARG A 103 -9.30 -9.53 -15.78
C ARG A 103 -9.00 -8.17 -16.41
N ILE A 104 -10.03 -7.51 -16.96
CA ILE A 104 -9.90 -6.20 -17.59
C ILE A 104 -9.54 -5.14 -16.54
N ASP A 105 -10.10 -5.22 -15.33
CA ASP A 105 -9.79 -4.28 -14.25
C ASP A 105 -8.37 -4.52 -13.69
N LEU A 106 -7.95 -5.78 -13.66
CA LEU A 106 -6.63 -6.17 -13.15
C LEU A 106 -5.50 -5.88 -14.14
N ILE A 107 -5.67 -6.25 -15.40
CA ILE A 107 -4.62 -6.20 -16.43
C ILE A 107 -4.79 -5.00 -17.35
N GLY A 108 -6.02 -4.64 -17.71
CA GLY A 108 -6.33 -3.58 -18.67
C GLY A 108 -7.08 -4.08 -19.90
N LYS A 109 -7.39 -3.14 -20.79
CA LYS A 109 -8.04 -3.38 -22.09
C LYS A 109 -7.65 -2.32 -23.11
N ASP A 110 -7.80 -2.65 -24.39
CA ASP A 110 -7.79 -1.66 -25.45
C ASP A 110 -9.03 -0.76 -25.33
N ALA A 111 -8.80 0.55 -25.36
CA ALA A 111 -9.85 1.57 -25.31
C ALA A 111 -9.68 2.54 -26.48
N ILE A 112 -10.79 2.89 -27.12
CA ILE A 112 -10.80 3.95 -28.12
C ILE A 112 -10.86 5.28 -27.39
N LYS A 113 -9.82 6.10 -27.57
CA LYS A 113 -9.78 7.48 -27.07
C LYS A 113 -9.71 8.45 -28.24
N LEU A 114 -10.24 9.65 -28.02
CA LEU A 114 -10.05 10.76 -28.95
C LEU A 114 -8.75 11.46 -28.61
N ARG A 115 -7.84 11.53 -29.58
CA ARG A 115 -6.62 12.34 -29.51
C ARG A 115 -6.60 13.27 -30.71
N ASP A 116 -6.58 14.58 -30.47
CA ASP A 116 -6.63 15.60 -31.52
C ASP A 116 -7.78 15.39 -32.53
N GLY A 117 -8.96 15.00 -32.03
CA GLY A 117 -10.15 14.75 -32.84
C GLY A 117 -10.14 13.43 -33.63
N LYS A 118 -9.08 12.62 -33.55
CA LYS A 118 -8.98 11.31 -34.21
C LYS A 118 -9.22 10.18 -33.21
N GLN A 119 -9.93 9.14 -33.64
CA GLN A 119 -10.08 7.90 -32.86
C GLN A 119 -8.77 7.12 -32.91
N VAL A 120 -8.16 6.89 -31.75
CA VAL A 120 -6.94 6.11 -31.59
C VAL A 120 -7.22 5.01 -30.57
N THR A 121 -6.81 3.78 -30.89
CA THR A 121 -6.84 2.66 -29.95
C THR A 121 -5.61 2.72 -29.06
N GLU A 122 -5.81 2.83 -27.76
CA GLU A 122 -4.73 2.83 -26.76
C GLU A 122 -5.03 1.77 -25.70
N PHE A 123 -4.00 1.05 -25.26
CA PHE A 123 -4.13 0.14 -24.13
C PHE A 123 -4.27 0.93 -22.83
N HIS A 124 -5.41 0.78 -22.17
CA HIS A 124 -5.63 1.31 -20.83
C HIS A 124 -5.26 0.23 -19.81
N GLU A 125 -4.17 0.47 -19.07
CA GLU A 125 -3.69 -0.44 -18.04
C GLU A 125 -4.68 -0.61 -16.88
N GLY A 126 -4.74 -1.84 -16.37
CA GLY A 126 -5.43 -2.17 -15.12
C GLY A 126 -4.57 -1.88 -13.88
N ILE A 127 -5.08 -2.26 -12.71
CA ILE A 127 -4.44 -1.92 -11.43
C ILE A 127 -3.10 -2.63 -11.20
N LEU A 128 -2.90 -3.84 -11.74
CA LEU A 128 -1.67 -4.61 -11.50
C LEU A 128 -0.48 -4.04 -12.29
N PRO A 129 -0.56 -3.77 -13.61
CA PRO A 129 0.53 -3.10 -14.33
C PRO A 129 0.87 -1.74 -13.72
N TRP A 130 -0.14 -0.99 -13.28
CA TRP A 130 0.07 0.28 -12.60
C TRP A 130 0.89 0.12 -11.31
N ALA A 131 0.61 -0.91 -10.50
CA ALA A 131 1.28 -1.17 -9.23
C ALA A 131 2.70 -1.76 -9.36
N LEU A 132 3.10 -2.24 -10.54
CA LEU A 132 4.40 -2.87 -10.79
C LEU A 132 5.45 -1.91 -11.39
N ARG A 133 5.09 -0.65 -11.63
CA ARG A 133 5.98 0.35 -12.22
C ARG A 133 7.03 0.88 -11.23
#